data_AF-A0A958LHA5-F1
#
_entry.id   AF-A0A958LHA5-F1
#
_cell.length_a   1.000
_cell.length_b   1.000
_cell.length_c   1.000
_cell.angle_alpha   90.00
_cell.angle_beta   90.00
_cell.angle_gamma   90.00
#
_symmetry.space_group_name_H-M   'P 1'
#
loop_
_entity.id
_entity.type
_entity.pdbx_description
1 polymer ?
#
loop_
_entity_poly.entity_id
_entity_poly.type
_entity_poly.pdbx_seq_one_letter_code
_entity_poly.pdbx_strand_id
1 'polypeptide(L)'
;MKSVNHQRYQSEPLQGDPSSVSPSFCVLPWLQRFINLGGEHQICCTSEEHQNSIRTGWGRSLSMTNTDDPKAVQNAAGIRKVRRQMLKGLWPKACIRCKTVEKCGGKSRRQIENWRFQESIPEILEKTDLRGYTQVSPTYVDLRLGNQCNLVCRMCNPRASRKWRNEWNKVKLKWERYPFVKSRFKYDWYRKRRFRPFLYALLPDAKFLHFAGGEPLIIPETLNLLKELQKRGKAPNIEVSFNTNLTVLSDELLNCLKEFKRVYFYVSIDAYGELNNYIRYPSQWDKIVSRLCQISKWAEHSPFFIQFNVTVQMYNILKLDKLIDWIQSLDLPGVGLAPNLTVLNNPSYFDIRNLPKSLKKKVTETIEIRKVDWIRAVPNYERETLAANLESILEHLKFSPSGPWNQSHFYTVTAAMDKLRKQNLYDLLPEFSSFSARNPDDFLPLSLTGGAGSSFTPLYYGPDNPDILIDPHTRPLGLPKNSAYKA
;
A
#
# COMPACT_ATOMS: atom_id res chain seq x y z
N MET A 1 58.73 -12.69 -4.70
CA MET A 1 58.21 -13.16 -3.39
C MET A 1 58.32 -12.03 -2.38
N LYS A 2 57.20 -11.39 -2.02
CA LYS A 2 57.01 -10.68 -0.74
C LYS A 2 55.57 -10.95 -0.31
N SER A 3 55.44 -11.70 0.78
CA SER A 3 54.19 -12.14 1.38
C SER A 3 53.46 -10.95 1.99
N VAL A 4 52.21 -10.76 1.58
CA VAL A 4 51.29 -9.79 2.20
C VAL A 4 50.52 -10.54 3.28
N ASN A 5 50.72 -10.12 4.53
CA ASN A 5 50.07 -10.67 5.71
C ASN A 5 48.54 -10.58 5.62
N HIS A 6 47.89 -11.73 5.58
CA HIS A 6 46.47 -11.89 5.88
C HIS A 6 46.24 -11.68 7.39
N GLN A 7 45.96 -10.44 7.81
CA GLN A 7 45.37 -10.20 9.13
C GLN A 7 43.91 -10.64 9.12
N ARG A 8 43.62 -11.64 9.97
CA ARG A 8 42.30 -12.16 10.28
C ARG A 8 41.41 -11.03 10.83
N TYR A 9 40.36 -10.68 10.09
CA TYR A 9 39.29 -9.81 10.57
C TYR A 9 38.27 -10.65 11.34
N GLN A 10 38.35 -10.63 12.67
CA GLN A 10 37.26 -11.09 13.53
C GLN A 10 36.35 -9.89 13.83
N SER A 11 35.14 -9.90 13.28
CA SER A 11 34.05 -9.00 13.68
C SER A 11 33.17 -9.74 14.66
N GLU A 12 33.10 -9.30 15.91
CA GLU A 12 32.22 -9.90 16.91
C GLU A 12 30.74 -9.73 16.52
N PRO A 13 29.91 -10.79 16.60
CA PRO A 13 28.47 -10.69 16.42
C PRO A 13 27.82 -9.89 17.56
N LEU A 14 26.68 -9.26 17.28
CA LEU A 14 25.83 -8.67 18.32
C LEU A 14 25.32 -9.78 19.25
N GLN A 15 25.86 -9.88 20.46
CA GLN A 15 25.26 -10.69 21.53
C GLN A 15 24.06 -9.93 22.11
N GLY A 16 22.86 -10.47 21.94
CA GLY A 16 21.62 -9.93 22.53
C GLY A 16 20.45 -10.92 22.39
N ASP A 17 19.64 -11.00 23.45
CA ASP A 17 18.41 -11.78 23.54
C ASP A 17 17.48 -11.53 22.32
N PRO A 18 16.85 -12.55 21.70
CA PRO A 18 15.86 -12.36 20.62
C PRO A 18 14.72 -11.38 20.93
N SER A 19 14.48 -11.05 22.21
CA SER A 19 13.54 -9.99 22.66
C SER A 19 14.11 -8.55 22.58
N SER A 20 15.37 -8.37 22.19
CA SER A 20 16.18 -7.15 22.40
C SER A 20 16.44 -6.27 21.16
N VAL A 21 15.67 -6.42 20.08
CA VAL A 21 15.83 -5.51 18.92
C VAL A 21 15.35 -4.10 19.24
N SER A 22 16.02 -3.09 18.67
CA SER A 22 15.67 -1.69 18.96
C SER A 22 14.21 -1.37 18.59
N PRO A 23 13.60 -0.33 19.20
CA PRO A 23 12.23 0.07 18.88
C PRO A 23 11.98 0.42 17.41
N SER A 24 13.04 0.83 16.69
CA SER A 24 12.99 1.19 15.26
C SER A 24 13.27 0.01 14.32
N PHE A 25 13.66 -1.16 14.86
CA PHE A 25 14.05 -2.32 14.08
C PHE A 25 12.91 -2.81 13.19
N CYS A 26 13.25 -3.12 11.94
CA CYS A 26 12.38 -3.71 10.94
C CYS A 26 13.14 -4.83 10.24
N VAL A 27 12.55 -6.01 10.06
CA VAL A 27 13.17 -7.11 9.31
C VAL A 27 13.30 -6.85 7.80
N LEU A 28 12.45 -5.99 7.23
CA LEU A 28 12.32 -5.83 5.78
C LEU A 28 13.60 -5.36 5.07
N PRO A 29 14.41 -4.43 5.60
CA PRO A 29 15.68 -4.06 4.97
C PRO A 29 16.68 -5.21 4.81
N TRP A 30 16.47 -6.34 5.49
CA TRP A 30 17.27 -7.56 5.33
C TRP A 30 16.57 -8.57 4.42
N LEU A 31 15.30 -8.86 4.70
CA LEU A 31 14.59 -9.98 4.07
C LEU A 31 13.86 -9.62 2.77
N GLN A 32 13.55 -8.34 2.54
CA GLN A 32 12.73 -7.92 1.41
C GLN A 32 13.57 -7.38 0.25
N ARG A 33 13.22 -7.81 -0.96
CA ARG A 33 13.55 -7.14 -2.21
C ARG A 33 12.27 -6.57 -2.83
N PHE A 34 12.06 -5.26 -2.66
CA PHE A 34 10.96 -4.55 -3.30
C PHE A 34 11.43 -3.82 -4.57
N ILE A 35 10.71 -4.04 -5.67
CA ILE A 35 10.95 -3.39 -6.97
C ILE A 35 9.66 -2.71 -7.42
N ASN A 36 9.69 -1.38 -7.53
CA ASN A 36 8.50 -0.60 -7.86
C ASN A 36 8.13 -0.65 -9.36
N LEU A 37 7.02 0.01 -9.72
CA LEU A 37 6.47 0.02 -11.07
C LEU A 37 7.50 0.43 -12.15
N GLY A 38 8.42 1.33 -11.81
CA GLY A 38 9.46 1.84 -12.70
C GLY A 38 10.76 1.02 -12.69
N GLY A 39 10.81 -0.08 -11.93
CA GLY A 39 11.99 -0.94 -11.81
C GLY A 39 13.02 -0.45 -10.80
N GLU A 40 12.70 0.56 -9.99
CA GLU A 40 13.59 1.07 -8.95
C GLU A 40 13.55 0.16 -7.71
N HIS A 41 14.71 -0.10 -7.12
CA HIS A 41 14.81 -0.81 -5.85
C HIS A 41 14.48 0.16 -4.71
N GLN A 42 13.55 -0.24 -3.85
CA GLN A 42 13.05 0.58 -2.75
C GLN A 42 13.13 -0.20 -1.42
N ILE A 43 13.16 0.53 -0.30
CA ILE A 43 13.30 -0.04 1.05
C ILE A 43 12.07 -0.88 1.42
N CYS A 44 10.87 -0.34 1.16
CA CYS A 44 9.59 -1.00 1.46
C CYS A 44 8.46 -0.34 0.65
N CYS A 45 7.36 -1.04 0.36
CA CYS A 45 6.26 -0.45 -0.41
C CYS A 45 5.41 0.58 0.39
N THR A 46 5.54 0.64 1.72
CA THR A 46 4.86 1.63 2.57
C THR A 46 5.77 2.79 3.01
N SER A 47 7.02 2.79 2.59
CA SER A 47 7.99 3.83 2.93
C SER A 47 7.66 5.17 2.26
N GLU A 48 8.19 6.25 2.84
CA GLU A 48 8.00 7.62 2.35
C GLU A 48 8.58 7.80 0.93
N GLU A 49 7.75 8.20 -0.03
CA GLU A 49 8.03 8.02 -1.47
C GLU A 49 9.36 8.66 -1.90
N HIS A 50 9.65 9.87 -1.41
CA HIS A 50 10.86 10.62 -1.77
C HIS A 50 12.15 10.09 -1.12
N GLN A 51 12.03 9.30 -0.05
CA GLN A 51 13.16 8.77 0.73
C GLN A 51 13.29 7.25 0.58
N ASN A 52 12.49 6.62 -0.28
CA ASN A 52 12.36 5.17 -0.36
C ASN A 52 13.42 4.48 -1.22
N SER A 53 14.02 5.18 -2.18
CA SER A 53 14.95 4.57 -3.14
C SER A 53 16.24 4.06 -2.47
N ILE A 54 16.65 2.84 -2.82
CA ILE A 54 17.97 2.32 -2.45
C ILE A 54 19.01 3.01 -3.33
N ARG A 55 19.97 3.70 -2.71
CA ARG A 55 20.98 4.51 -3.37
C ARG A 55 22.40 3.99 -3.14
N THR A 56 23.26 4.25 -4.12
CA THR A 56 24.72 4.08 -4.02
C THR A 56 25.34 5.12 -3.08
N GLY A 57 26.64 5.00 -2.78
CA GLY A 57 27.37 6.00 -1.99
C GLY A 57 27.36 7.41 -2.60
N TRP A 58 27.27 7.50 -3.92
CA TRP A 58 27.20 8.75 -4.70
C TRP A 58 25.76 9.30 -4.85
N GLY A 59 24.79 8.74 -4.11
CA GLY A 59 23.40 9.22 -4.14
C GLY A 59 22.58 8.77 -5.35
N ARG A 60 23.14 8.04 -6.32
CA ARG A 60 22.38 7.51 -7.46
C ARG A 60 21.44 6.36 -7.04
N SER A 61 20.17 6.42 -7.45
CA SER A 61 19.20 5.33 -7.26
C SER A 61 19.56 4.07 -8.04
N LEU A 62 19.42 2.92 -7.40
CA LEU A 62 19.56 1.61 -8.03
C LEU A 62 18.24 1.16 -8.64
N SER A 63 18.31 0.62 -9.85
CA SER A 63 17.15 0.07 -10.56
C SER A 63 17.56 -1.08 -11.47
N MET A 64 16.58 -1.87 -11.87
CA MET A 64 16.72 -2.98 -12.82
C MET A 64 17.30 -2.56 -14.19
N THR A 65 17.34 -1.26 -14.48
CA THR A 65 17.94 -0.73 -15.70
C THR A 65 19.45 -0.48 -15.59
N ASN A 66 19.96 -0.33 -14.37
CA ASN A 66 21.35 0.10 -14.10
C ASN A 66 22.17 -0.87 -13.24
N THR A 67 21.55 -1.88 -12.64
CA THR A 67 22.22 -2.98 -11.93
C THR A 67 21.45 -4.28 -12.10
N ASP A 68 22.18 -5.40 -12.19
CA ASP A 68 21.66 -6.77 -12.27
C ASP A 68 22.28 -7.70 -11.22
N ASP A 69 23.03 -7.15 -10.26
CA ASP A 69 23.62 -7.89 -9.14
C ASP A 69 22.78 -7.70 -7.87
N PRO A 70 22.01 -8.72 -7.43
CA PRO A 70 21.23 -8.64 -6.19
C PRO A 70 22.09 -8.37 -4.95
N LYS A 71 23.35 -8.82 -4.90
CA LYS A 71 24.26 -8.62 -3.75
C LYS A 71 24.71 -7.17 -3.66
N ALA A 72 25.02 -6.54 -4.80
CA ALA A 72 25.32 -5.10 -4.86
C ALA A 72 24.14 -4.26 -4.35
N VAL A 73 22.90 -4.63 -4.71
CA VAL A 73 21.70 -3.95 -4.17
C VAL A 73 21.54 -4.23 -2.67
N GLN A 74 21.75 -5.47 -2.24
CA GLN A 74 21.58 -5.90 -0.85
C GLN A 74 22.52 -5.18 0.12
N ASN A 75 23.71 -4.81 -0.33
CA ASN A 75 24.71 -4.13 0.49
C ASN A 75 25.09 -2.75 -0.04
N ALA A 76 24.19 -2.11 -0.79
CA ALA A 76 24.34 -0.72 -1.20
C ALA A 76 24.44 0.24 0.01
N ALA A 77 25.16 1.34 -0.15
CA ALA A 77 25.41 2.30 0.93
C ALA A 77 24.11 2.82 1.58
N GLY A 78 23.07 3.09 0.79
CA GLY A 78 21.77 3.56 1.28
C GLY A 78 21.07 2.56 2.21
N ILE A 79 20.97 1.28 1.81
CA ILE A 79 20.29 0.27 2.64
C ILE A 79 21.12 -0.11 3.88
N ARG A 80 22.47 -0.12 3.77
CA ARG A 80 23.36 -0.28 4.93
C ARG A 80 23.16 0.85 5.95
N LYS A 81 22.99 2.09 5.50
CA LYS A 81 22.67 3.23 6.38
C LYS A 81 21.35 3.01 7.12
N VAL A 82 20.31 2.55 6.42
CA VAL A 82 19.00 2.23 7.02
C VAL A 82 19.15 1.17 8.12
N ARG A 83 19.85 0.07 7.84
CA ARG A 83 20.11 -1.00 8.83
C ARG A 83 20.86 -0.49 10.05
N ARG A 84 21.93 0.31 9.87
CA ARG A 84 22.66 0.91 11.00
C ARG A 84 21.80 1.82 11.86
N GLN A 85 20.94 2.63 11.24
CA GLN A 85 20.01 3.48 11.97
C GLN A 85 19.07 2.62 12.82
N MET A 86 18.46 1.60 12.20
CA MET A 86 17.58 0.66 12.89
C MET A 86 18.27 -0.10 14.03
N LEU A 87 19.50 -0.57 13.85
CA LEU A 87 20.24 -1.26 14.93
C LEU A 87 20.55 -0.33 16.11
N LYS A 88 20.65 0.99 15.88
CA LYS A 88 20.90 2.02 16.91
C LYS A 88 19.63 2.64 17.51
N GLY A 89 18.43 2.13 17.19
CA GLY A 89 17.18 2.73 17.66
C GLY A 89 16.75 4.00 16.92
N LEU A 90 17.44 4.37 15.83
CA LEU A 90 17.16 5.57 15.05
C LEU A 90 16.20 5.26 13.90
N TRP A 91 15.10 6.01 13.83
CA TRP A 91 14.13 5.88 12.74
C TRP A 91 14.69 6.45 11.43
N PRO A 92 14.82 5.65 10.36
CA PRO A 92 15.15 6.16 9.04
C PRO A 92 14.04 7.08 8.53
N LYS A 93 14.41 8.14 7.78
CA LYS A 93 13.43 9.08 7.19
C LYS A 93 12.38 8.36 6.34
N ALA A 94 12.81 7.33 5.59
CA ALA A 94 11.93 6.49 4.78
C ALA A 94 10.85 5.73 5.59
N CYS A 95 11.04 5.57 6.90
CA CYS A 95 10.17 4.78 7.77
C CYS A 95 9.26 5.65 8.64
N ILE A 96 9.18 6.96 8.38
CA ILE A 96 8.41 7.91 9.20
C ILE A 96 6.93 7.53 9.29
N ARG A 97 6.35 6.98 8.22
CA ARG A 97 4.95 6.53 8.21
C ARG A 97 4.67 5.48 9.28
N CYS A 98 5.55 4.49 9.46
CA CYS A 98 5.41 3.50 10.53
C CYS A 98 5.55 4.14 11.92
N LYS A 99 6.52 5.06 12.09
CA LYS A 99 6.70 5.80 13.34
C LYS A 99 5.44 6.58 13.71
N THR A 100 4.82 7.26 12.74
CA THR A 100 3.60 8.05 12.96
C THR A 100 2.42 7.14 13.32
N VAL A 101 2.21 6.04 12.59
CA VAL A 101 1.15 5.06 12.90
C VAL A 101 1.29 4.56 14.34
N GLU A 102 2.50 4.15 14.74
CA GLU A 102 2.78 3.63 16.09
C GLU A 102 2.59 4.70 17.18
N LYS A 103 3.02 5.94 16.93
CA LYS A 103 2.80 7.06 17.86
C LYS A 103 1.33 7.39 18.07
N CYS A 104 0.49 7.13 17.07
CA CYS A 104 -0.95 7.30 17.15
C CYS A 104 -1.66 6.06 17.73
N GLY A 105 -0.91 5.08 18.27
CA GLY A 105 -1.47 3.85 18.86
C GLY A 105 -1.83 2.76 17.84
N GLY A 106 -1.61 2.99 16.55
CA GLY A 106 -1.89 2.02 15.50
C GLY A 106 -0.78 0.98 15.32
N LYS A 107 -1.14 -0.18 14.76
CA LYS A 107 -0.17 -1.23 14.41
C LYS A 107 0.43 -0.96 13.03
N SER A 108 1.75 -0.71 12.96
CA SER A 108 2.39 -0.43 11.68
C SER A 108 2.80 -1.70 10.93
N ARG A 109 3.10 -1.55 9.63
CA ARG A 109 3.71 -2.61 8.84
C ARG A 109 5.01 -3.15 9.45
N ARG A 110 5.81 -2.30 10.10
CA ARG A 110 7.05 -2.72 10.76
C ARG A 110 6.75 -3.78 11.82
N GLN A 111 5.77 -3.52 12.70
CA GLN A 111 5.39 -4.47 13.75
C GLN A 111 4.81 -5.76 13.17
N ILE A 112 3.96 -5.65 12.14
CA ILE A 112 3.36 -6.82 11.47
C ILE A 112 4.45 -7.72 10.85
N GLU A 113 5.39 -7.13 10.12
CA GLU A 113 6.42 -7.92 9.41
C GLU A 113 7.48 -8.44 10.38
N ASN A 114 7.81 -7.70 11.46
CA ASN A 114 8.67 -8.23 12.52
C ASN A 114 8.04 -9.44 13.21
N TRP A 115 6.73 -9.41 13.49
CA TRP A 115 6.02 -10.56 14.03
C TRP A 115 6.02 -11.74 13.03
N ARG A 116 5.73 -11.45 11.75
CA ARG A 116 5.72 -12.45 10.68
C ARG A 116 7.07 -13.17 10.50
N PHE A 117 8.18 -12.44 10.61
CA PHE A 117 9.53 -12.97 10.40
C PHE A 117 10.37 -12.98 11.68
N GLN A 118 9.73 -13.10 12.84
CA GLN A 118 10.42 -13.06 14.14
C GLN A 118 11.51 -14.13 14.25
N GLU A 119 11.28 -15.32 13.67
CA GLU A 119 12.24 -16.43 13.65
C GLU A 119 13.51 -16.12 12.85
N SER A 120 13.47 -15.16 11.92
CA SER A 120 14.64 -14.74 11.15
C SER A 120 15.49 -13.69 11.88
N ILE A 121 15.00 -13.11 12.98
CA ILE A 121 15.71 -12.05 13.71
C ILE A 121 17.06 -12.51 14.26
N PRO A 122 17.20 -13.67 14.91
CA PRO A 122 18.50 -14.12 15.41
C PRO A 122 19.56 -14.23 14.31
N GLU A 123 19.23 -14.87 13.18
CA GLU A 123 20.12 -14.99 12.02
C GLU A 123 20.48 -13.60 11.45
N ILE A 124 19.52 -12.68 11.39
CA ILE A 124 19.76 -11.30 10.93
C ILE A 124 20.81 -10.60 11.80
N LEU A 125 20.70 -10.72 13.11
CA LEU A 125 21.63 -10.08 14.06
C LEU A 125 23.01 -10.72 14.00
N GLU A 126 23.08 -12.05 13.92
CA GLU A 126 24.34 -12.80 13.80
C GLU A 126 25.09 -12.46 12.51
N LYS A 127 24.39 -12.40 11.37
CA LYS A 127 24.99 -12.24 10.03
C LYS A 127 25.10 -10.79 9.57
N THR A 128 24.93 -9.81 10.46
CA THR A 128 25.00 -8.38 10.12
C THR A 128 26.04 -7.65 10.98
N ASP A 129 26.99 -6.98 10.33
CA ASP A 129 28.01 -6.19 11.03
C ASP A 129 27.47 -4.83 11.52
N LEU A 130 28.21 -4.19 12.43
CA LEU A 130 27.88 -2.83 12.93
C LEU A 130 27.85 -1.75 11.85
N ARG A 131 28.39 -2.03 10.65
CA ARG A 131 28.34 -1.16 9.48
C ARG A 131 27.12 -1.45 8.59
N GLY A 132 26.21 -2.32 9.03
CA GLY A 132 24.99 -2.70 8.34
C GLY A 132 25.21 -3.60 7.11
N TYR A 133 26.42 -4.09 6.90
CA TYR A 133 26.69 -5.11 5.88
C TYR A 133 26.11 -6.43 6.36
N THR A 134 25.39 -7.15 5.50
CA THR A 134 24.75 -8.42 5.86
C THR A 134 25.09 -9.52 4.87
N GLN A 135 25.21 -10.74 5.38
CA GLN A 135 25.27 -11.96 4.58
C GLN A 135 23.89 -12.60 4.38
N VAL A 136 22.84 -12.05 5.00
CA VAL A 136 21.46 -12.53 4.82
C VAL A 136 20.96 -12.22 3.40
N SER A 137 20.50 -13.26 2.72
CA SER A 137 19.81 -13.16 1.43
C SER A 137 18.34 -12.76 1.62
N PRO A 138 17.78 -11.92 0.73
CA PRO A 138 16.34 -11.66 0.74
C PRO A 138 15.53 -12.93 0.46
N THR A 139 14.57 -13.23 1.32
CA THR A 139 13.63 -14.35 1.17
C THR A 139 12.25 -13.90 0.69
N TYR A 140 11.96 -12.60 0.77
CA TYR A 140 10.70 -11.99 0.35
C TYR A 140 10.91 -11.07 -0.85
N VAL A 141 10.35 -11.44 -2.00
CA VAL A 141 10.44 -10.65 -3.24
C VAL A 141 9.08 -10.03 -3.56
N ASP A 142 9.01 -8.69 -3.61
CA ASP A 142 7.82 -7.92 -3.98
C ASP A 142 8.07 -7.23 -5.33
N LEU A 143 7.34 -7.65 -6.35
CA LEU A 143 7.52 -7.26 -7.75
C LEU A 143 6.32 -6.46 -8.25
N ARG A 144 6.59 -5.25 -8.75
CA ARG A 144 5.62 -4.43 -9.49
C ARG A 144 5.99 -4.37 -10.96
N LEU A 145 5.55 -5.36 -11.75
CA LEU A 145 5.91 -5.55 -13.17
C LEU A 145 5.25 -4.51 -14.09
N GLY A 146 5.57 -3.23 -13.89
CA GLY A 146 5.04 -2.11 -14.64
C GLY A 146 3.62 -1.70 -14.25
N ASN A 147 3.11 -0.70 -14.96
CA ASN A 147 1.80 -0.09 -14.72
C ASN A 147 0.72 -0.51 -15.74
N GLN A 148 0.92 -1.64 -16.42
CA GLN A 148 -0.10 -2.18 -17.31
C GLN A 148 -1.24 -2.73 -16.45
N CYS A 149 -2.41 -2.12 -16.57
CA CYS A 149 -3.63 -2.46 -15.87
C CYS A 149 -4.78 -2.40 -16.87
N ASN A 150 -5.77 -3.28 -16.71
CA ASN A 150 -6.97 -3.28 -17.55
C ASN A 150 -8.09 -2.37 -17.03
N LEU A 151 -7.94 -1.80 -15.82
CA LEU A 151 -8.88 -0.86 -15.20
C LEU A 151 -8.34 0.58 -15.11
N VAL A 152 -9.24 1.50 -14.79
CA VAL A 152 -9.07 2.96 -14.63
C VAL A 152 -9.81 3.43 -13.37
N CYS A 153 -9.53 2.79 -12.23
CA CYS A 153 -10.24 3.03 -10.97
C CYS A 153 -10.16 4.50 -10.54
N ARG A 154 -11.23 5.07 -9.99
CA ARG A 154 -11.34 6.52 -9.70
C ARG A 154 -10.24 7.08 -8.80
N MET A 155 -9.80 6.33 -7.80
CA MET A 155 -8.70 6.70 -6.89
C MET A 155 -7.29 6.54 -7.50
N CYS A 156 -7.17 5.87 -8.63
CA CYS A 156 -5.89 5.55 -9.24
C CYS A 156 -5.35 6.76 -10.04
N ASN A 157 -4.12 6.63 -10.55
CA ASN A 157 -3.45 7.71 -11.25
C ASN A 157 -2.58 7.18 -12.42
N PRO A 158 -2.10 8.07 -13.30
CA PRO A 158 -1.28 7.71 -14.47
C PRO A 158 0.01 6.92 -14.18
N ARG A 159 0.55 7.02 -12.96
CA ARG A 159 1.74 6.25 -12.56
C ARG A 159 1.38 4.79 -12.33
N ALA A 160 0.22 4.52 -11.72
CA ALA A 160 -0.24 3.19 -11.36
C ALA A 160 -1.00 2.45 -12.49
N SER A 161 -1.67 3.17 -13.40
CA SER A 161 -2.31 2.58 -14.58
C SER A 161 -1.98 3.34 -15.86
N ARG A 162 -1.46 2.62 -16.86
CA ARG A 162 -1.23 3.19 -18.20
C ARG A 162 -2.53 3.67 -18.85
N LYS A 163 -3.66 2.98 -18.66
CA LYS A 163 -4.95 3.40 -19.23
C LYS A 163 -5.41 4.74 -18.65
N TRP A 164 -5.08 5.00 -17.39
CA TRP A 164 -5.35 6.29 -16.73
C TRP A 164 -4.74 7.48 -17.48
N ARG A 165 -3.60 7.34 -18.15
CA ARG A 165 -2.97 8.44 -18.91
C ARG A 165 -3.90 9.08 -19.95
N ASN A 166 -4.76 8.27 -20.58
CA ASN A 166 -5.67 8.74 -21.62
C ASN A 166 -6.82 9.57 -21.05
N GLU A 167 -7.31 9.19 -19.87
CA GLU A 167 -8.42 9.89 -19.21
C GLU A 167 -7.92 11.11 -18.41
N TRP A 168 -6.75 11.01 -17.78
CA TRP A 168 -6.17 12.10 -16.98
C TRP A 168 -6.08 13.43 -17.74
N ASN A 169 -5.67 13.37 -19.01
CA ASN A 169 -5.57 14.56 -19.86
C ASN A 169 -6.93 15.13 -20.29
N LYS A 170 -8.02 14.36 -20.17
CA LYS A 170 -9.39 14.77 -20.48
C LYS A 170 -10.15 15.25 -19.24
N VAL A 171 -9.82 14.68 -18.08
CA VAL A 171 -10.32 15.08 -16.76
C VAL A 171 -9.64 16.38 -16.27
N LYS A 172 -8.59 16.86 -16.98
CA LYS A 172 -7.79 18.08 -16.70
C LYS A 172 -8.49 19.09 -15.81
N LEU A 173 -8.19 19.00 -14.51
CA LEU A 173 -8.38 20.10 -13.60
C LEU A 173 -7.10 20.94 -13.63
N LYS A 174 -7.26 22.27 -13.79
CA LYS A 174 -6.15 23.24 -13.85
C LYS A 174 -5.19 23.16 -12.64
N TRP A 175 -5.61 22.47 -11.58
CA TRP A 175 -5.02 22.41 -10.25
C TRP A 175 -4.04 21.24 -10.04
N GLU A 176 -4.24 20.11 -10.71
CA GLU A 176 -3.29 18.99 -10.68
C GLU A 176 -2.38 19.05 -11.91
N ARG A 177 -1.43 19.99 -11.90
CA ARG A 177 -0.24 19.87 -12.75
C ARG A 177 0.57 18.69 -12.23
N TYR A 178 0.17 17.46 -12.57
CA TYR A 178 1.05 16.31 -12.44
C TYR A 178 2.16 16.49 -13.47
N PRO A 179 3.38 16.94 -13.08
CA PRO A 179 4.42 17.27 -14.05
C PRO A 179 4.92 16.00 -14.78
N PHE A 180 4.56 14.82 -14.27
CA PHE A 180 4.99 13.51 -14.76
C PHE A 180 4.23 12.98 -15.98
N VAL A 181 3.17 13.63 -16.49
CA VAL A 181 2.55 13.14 -17.75
C VAL A 181 3.54 13.19 -18.93
N LYS A 182 4.62 13.98 -18.82
CA LYS A 182 5.75 14.00 -19.77
C LYS A 182 6.91 13.04 -19.43
N SER A 183 6.83 12.27 -18.36
CA SER A 183 7.97 11.49 -17.86
C SER A 183 8.26 10.25 -18.71
N ARG A 184 9.53 10.08 -19.05
CA ARG A 184 10.16 8.96 -19.78
C ARG A 184 10.19 7.65 -18.97
N PHE A 185 9.24 7.39 -18.07
CA PHE A 185 9.29 6.17 -17.26
C PHE A 185 9.10 4.93 -18.14
N LYS A 186 10.15 4.11 -18.19
CA LYS A 186 10.17 2.81 -18.87
C LYS A 186 9.57 1.76 -17.95
N TYR A 187 8.25 1.67 -17.94
CA TYR A 187 7.49 0.67 -17.18
C TYR A 187 7.66 -0.76 -17.72
N ASP A 188 8.41 -0.96 -18.81
CA ASP A 188 8.73 -2.24 -19.45
C ASP A 188 10.09 -2.80 -18.99
N TRP A 189 10.57 -2.38 -17.82
CA TRP A 189 11.88 -2.78 -17.28
C TRP A 189 12.04 -4.30 -17.14
N TYR A 190 10.94 -5.01 -16.85
CA TYR A 190 10.90 -6.47 -16.72
C TYR A 190 11.08 -7.20 -18.06
N ARG A 191 10.98 -6.49 -19.20
CA ARG A 191 11.28 -7.03 -20.53
C ARG A 191 12.74 -6.85 -20.94
N LYS A 192 13.55 -6.20 -20.12
CA LYS A 192 14.96 -5.95 -20.44
C LYS A 192 15.81 -7.18 -20.09
N ARG A 193 16.91 -7.36 -20.84
CA ARG A 193 17.85 -8.48 -20.72
C ARG A 193 18.30 -8.78 -19.27
N ARG A 194 18.41 -7.74 -18.44
CA ARG A 194 18.88 -7.81 -17.05
C ARG A 194 17.90 -8.47 -16.07
N PHE A 195 16.61 -8.57 -16.41
CA PHE A 195 15.60 -9.06 -15.47
C PHE A 195 15.76 -10.54 -15.11
N ARG A 196 15.92 -11.40 -16.12
CA ARG A 196 16.01 -12.86 -15.90
C ARG A 196 17.24 -13.26 -15.08
N PRO A 197 18.47 -12.78 -15.39
CA PRO A 197 19.64 -13.09 -14.57
C PRO A 197 19.50 -12.63 -13.13
N PHE A 198 19.02 -11.39 -12.91
CA PHE A 198 18.79 -10.86 -11.58
C PHE A 198 17.82 -11.74 -10.78
N LEU A 199 16.70 -12.14 -11.39
CA LEU A 199 15.75 -13.04 -10.76
C LEU A 199 16.41 -14.37 -10.42
N TYR A 200 17.07 -15.04 -11.38
CA TYR A 200 17.70 -16.33 -11.13
C TYR A 200 18.75 -16.31 -10.01
N ALA A 201 19.40 -15.16 -9.78
CA ALA A 201 20.30 -14.98 -8.65
C ALA A 201 19.58 -14.76 -7.30
N LEU A 202 18.33 -14.28 -7.31
CA LEU A 202 17.48 -14.06 -6.13
C LEU A 202 16.63 -15.30 -5.76
N LEU A 203 16.25 -16.09 -6.75
CA LEU A 203 15.34 -17.25 -6.58
C LEU A 203 15.86 -18.37 -5.67
N PRO A 204 17.16 -18.65 -5.49
CA PRO A 204 17.61 -19.77 -4.66
C PRO A 204 17.08 -19.72 -3.22
N ASP A 205 16.99 -18.51 -2.67
CA ASP A 205 16.61 -18.23 -1.28
C ASP A 205 15.17 -17.69 -1.12
N ALA A 206 14.46 -17.46 -2.24
CA ALA A 206 13.11 -16.92 -2.21
C ALA A 206 12.14 -17.91 -1.55
N LYS A 207 11.41 -17.44 -0.54
CA LYS A 207 10.34 -18.17 0.17
C LYS A 207 8.97 -17.50 -0.02
N PHE A 208 8.94 -16.19 -0.29
CA PHE A 208 7.72 -15.42 -0.48
C PHE A 208 7.81 -14.58 -1.74
N LEU A 209 6.84 -14.73 -2.62
CA LEU A 209 6.66 -13.90 -3.80
C LEU A 209 5.38 -13.10 -3.70
N HIS A 210 5.47 -11.80 -3.93
CA HIS A 210 4.33 -10.91 -3.98
C HIS A 210 4.30 -10.15 -5.30
N PHE A 211 3.17 -10.25 -6.00
CA PHE A 211 2.93 -9.56 -7.25
C PHE A 211 1.82 -8.54 -7.08
N ALA A 212 2.07 -7.33 -7.58
CA ALA A 212 1.08 -6.27 -7.59
C ALA A 212 1.52 -5.19 -8.59
N GLY A 213 0.90 -4.01 -8.58
CA GLY A 213 1.28 -2.90 -9.44
C GLY A 213 0.11 -2.44 -10.30
N GLY A 214 0.22 -2.58 -11.62
CA GLY A 214 -0.93 -2.45 -12.53
C GLY A 214 -1.96 -3.55 -12.27
N GLU A 215 -2.03 -4.56 -13.13
CA GLU A 215 -2.75 -5.81 -12.84
C GLU A 215 -1.81 -6.99 -13.11
N PRO A 216 -1.30 -7.69 -12.08
CA PRO A 216 -0.28 -8.73 -12.28
C PRO A 216 -0.78 -9.93 -13.08
N LEU A 217 -2.09 -10.25 -13.03
CA LEU A 217 -2.64 -11.44 -13.69
C LEU A 217 -2.73 -11.31 -15.22
N ILE A 218 -2.55 -10.10 -15.79
CA ILE A 218 -2.53 -9.87 -17.24
C ILE A 218 -1.11 -9.71 -17.80
N ILE A 219 -0.07 -9.81 -16.96
CA ILE A 219 1.32 -9.67 -17.37
C ILE A 219 1.89 -11.06 -17.65
N PRO A 220 2.22 -11.40 -18.92
CA PRO A 220 2.74 -12.72 -19.26
C PRO A 220 4.01 -13.11 -18.48
N GLU A 221 4.84 -12.13 -18.15
CA GLU A 221 6.06 -12.31 -17.38
C GLU A 221 5.81 -12.79 -15.95
N THR A 222 4.63 -12.55 -15.38
CA THR A 222 4.20 -13.14 -14.09
C THR A 222 4.13 -14.67 -14.20
N LEU A 223 3.36 -15.17 -15.18
CA LEU A 223 3.20 -16.61 -15.39
C LEU A 223 4.52 -17.27 -15.80
N ASN A 224 5.31 -16.61 -16.66
CA ASN A 224 6.62 -17.12 -17.06
C ASN A 224 7.55 -17.31 -15.86
N LEU A 225 7.57 -16.37 -14.91
CA LEU A 225 8.37 -16.51 -13.69
C LEU A 225 7.91 -17.70 -12.83
N LEU A 226 6.59 -17.86 -12.65
CA LEU A 226 6.04 -18.97 -11.87
C LEU A 226 6.37 -20.33 -12.51
N LYS A 227 6.21 -20.47 -13.82
CA LYS A 227 6.60 -21.69 -14.55
C LYS A 227 8.09 -21.99 -14.45
N GLU A 228 8.94 -20.97 -14.50
CA GLU A 228 10.38 -21.16 -14.32
C GLU A 228 10.75 -21.64 -12.91
N LEU A 229 9.99 -21.24 -11.89
CA LEU A 229 10.14 -21.74 -10.52
C LEU A 229 9.69 -23.19 -10.36
N GLN A 230 8.60 -23.57 -11.02
CA GLN A 230 8.17 -24.97 -11.09
C GLN A 230 9.23 -25.86 -11.75
N LYS A 231 9.73 -25.45 -12.93
CA LYS A 231 10.80 -26.19 -13.65
C LYS A 231 12.07 -26.40 -12.83
N ARG A 232 12.35 -25.51 -11.88
CA ARG A 232 13.51 -25.57 -10.99
C ARG A 232 13.24 -26.32 -9.69
N GLY A 233 12.06 -26.91 -9.52
CA GLY A 233 11.66 -27.63 -8.30
C GLY A 233 11.51 -26.73 -7.07
N LYS A 234 11.30 -25.42 -7.26
CA LYS A 234 11.24 -24.44 -6.16
C LYS A 234 9.82 -24.16 -5.67
N ALA A 235 8.81 -24.39 -6.50
CA ALA A 235 7.41 -24.05 -6.20
C ALA A 235 6.92 -24.59 -4.83
N PRO A 236 7.17 -25.86 -4.43
CA PRO A 236 6.65 -26.40 -3.16
C PRO A 236 7.15 -25.70 -1.91
N ASN A 237 8.21 -24.89 -2.00
CA ASN A 237 8.81 -24.14 -0.90
C ASN A 237 8.44 -22.65 -0.89
N ILE A 238 7.65 -22.19 -1.86
CA ILE A 238 7.36 -20.78 -2.08
C ILE A 238 5.88 -20.49 -1.84
N GLU A 239 5.62 -19.44 -1.08
CA GLU A 239 4.30 -18.83 -0.95
C GLU A 239 4.16 -17.69 -1.95
N VAL A 240 3.07 -17.68 -2.71
CA VAL A 240 2.79 -16.66 -3.73
C VAL A 240 1.61 -15.82 -3.30
N SER A 241 1.67 -14.51 -3.55
CA SER A 241 0.56 -13.62 -3.28
C SER A 241 0.37 -12.59 -4.39
N PHE A 242 -0.88 -12.18 -4.60
CA PHE A 242 -1.27 -11.21 -5.62
C PHE A 242 -2.14 -10.11 -5.01
N ASN A 243 -1.85 -8.83 -5.25
CA ASN A 243 -2.92 -7.82 -5.26
C ASN A 243 -3.48 -7.75 -6.68
N THR A 244 -4.75 -8.12 -6.81
CA THR A 244 -5.41 -8.22 -8.11
C THR A 244 -6.81 -7.60 -8.05
N ASN A 245 -7.27 -7.04 -9.16
CA ASN A 245 -8.67 -6.67 -9.35
C ASN A 245 -9.56 -7.86 -9.75
N LEU A 246 -8.97 -9.03 -10.00
CA LEU A 246 -9.61 -10.29 -10.34
C LEU A 246 -10.59 -10.23 -11.52
N THR A 247 -10.41 -9.30 -12.45
CA THR A 247 -11.23 -9.24 -13.68
C THR A 247 -10.72 -10.18 -14.77
N VAL A 248 -9.51 -10.72 -14.61
CA VAL A 248 -8.90 -11.73 -15.48
C VAL A 248 -8.27 -12.80 -14.60
N LEU A 249 -8.46 -14.05 -14.99
CA LEU A 249 -7.87 -15.22 -14.37
C LEU A 249 -7.83 -16.32 -15.44
N SER A 250 -6.69 -16.96 -15.64
CA SER A 250 -6.56 -18.05 -16.62
C SER A 250 -6.39 -19.39 -15.92
N ASP A 251 -6.94 -20.44 -16.53
CA ASP A 251 -6.76 -21.82 -16.02
C ASP A 251 -5.30 -22.24 -16.04
N GLU A 252 -4.53 -21.77 -17.02
CA GLU A 252 -3.09 -22.01 -17.08
C GLU A 252 -2.35 -21.47 -15.86
N LEU A 253 -2.74 -20.29 -15.37
CA LEU A 253 -2.15 -19.71 -14.17
C LEU A 253 -2.58 -20.50 -12.92
N LEU A 254 -3.86 -20.85 -12.78
CA LEU A 254 -4.34 -21.66 -11.65
C LEU A 254 -3.64 -23.02 -11.58
N ASN A 255 -3.52 -23.69 -12.72
CA ASN A 255 -2.80 -24.96 -12.84
C ASN A 255 -1.32 -24.83 -12.48
N CYS A 256 -0.68 -23.72 -12.82
CA CYS A 256 0.69 -23.40 -12.42
C CYS A 256 0.79 -23.17 -10.90
N LEU A 257 -0.21 -22.51 -10.30
CA LEU A 257 -0.20 -22.12 -8.89
C LEU A 257 -0.41 -23.30 -7.92
N LYS A 258 -0.96 -24.44 -8.36
CA LYS A 258 -1.25 -25.59 -7.49
C LYS A 258 -0.01 -26.24 -6.85
N GLU A 259 1.16 -26.11 -7.49
CA GLU A 259 2.42 -26.69 -6.99
C GLU A 259 3.11 -25.81 -5.95
N PHE A 260 2.60 -24.60 -5.73
CA PHE A 260 3.16 -23.69 -4.74
C PHE A 260 2.69 -24.02 -3.34
N LYS A 261 3.53 -23.73 -2.34
CA LYS A 261 3.28 -24.03 -0.93
C LYS A 261 1.94 -23.49 -0.44
N ARG A 262 1.66 -22.22 -0.77
CA ARG A 262 0.42 -21.48 -0.49
C ARG A 262 0.26 -20.36 -1.49
N VAL A 263 -0.99 -20.01 -1.81
CA VAL A 263 -1.32 -18.94 -2.76
C VAL A 263 -2.37 -18.02 -2.16
N TYR A 264 -2.06 -16.73 -2.10
CA TYR A 264 -2.95 -15.70 -1.56
C TYR A 264 -3.41 -14.73 -2.65
N PHE A 265 -4.72 -14.60 -2.84
CA PHE A 265 -5.33 -13.59 -3.68
C PHE A 265 -5.88 -12.47 -2.80
N TYR A 266 -5.17 -11.34 -2.76
CA TYR A 266 -5.66 -10.10 -2.18
C TYR A 266 -6.53 -9.36 -3.20
N VAL A 267 -7.80 -9.75 -3.26
CA VAL A 267 -8.78 -9.29 -4.23
C VAL A 267 -9.24 -7.90 -3.86
N SER A 268 -9.02 -6.97 -4.79
CA SER A 268 -9.30 -5.57 -4.59
C SER A 268 -10.70 -5.26 -5.12
N ILE A 269 -11.64 -4.99 -4.20
CA ILE A 269 -13.02 -4.58 -4.46
C ILE A 269 -13.36 -3.42 -3.53
N ASP A 270 -14.07 -2.42 -4.01
CA ASP A 270 -14.30 -1.19 -3.24
C ASP A 270 -15.78 -0.95 -2.91
N ALA A 271 -16.70 -1.75 -3.44
CA ALA A 271 -18.11 -1.72 -3.08
C ALA A 271 -18.78 -3.03 -3.50
N TYR A 272 -20.04 -3.22 -3.11
CA TYR A 272 -20.88 -4.31 -3.61
C TYR A 272 -21.54 -3.92 -4.95
N GLY A 273 -21.60 -4.86 -5.89
CA GLY A 273 -22.38 -4.72 -7.13
C GLY A 273 -21.93 -3.60 -8.07
N GLU A 274 -22.90 -2.91 -8.67
CA GLU A 274 -22.65 -1.84 -9.65
C GLU A 274 -21.82 -0.68 -9.13
N LEU A 275 -21.85 -0.40 -7.83
CA LEU A 275 -20.99 0.63 -7.24
C LEU A 275 -19.51 0.27 -7.37
N ASN A 276 -19.15 -1.02 -7.36
CA ASN A 276 -17.78 -1.44 -7.66
C ASN A 276 -17.42 -1.18 -9.12
N ASN A 277 -18.32 -1.45 -10.06
CA ASN A 277 -18.10 -1.18 -11.49
C ASN A 277 -17.88 0.32 -11.74
N TYR A 278 -18.65 1.16 -11.04
CA TYR A 278 -18.52 2.61 -11.06
C TYR A 278 -17.17 3.11 -10.51
N ILE A 279 -16.74 2.58 -9.35
CA ILE A 279 -15.47 2.95 -8.73
C ILE A 279 -14.27 2.40 -9.53
N ARG A 280 -14.34 1.14 -9.94
CA ARG A 280 -13.29 0.37 -10.61
C ARG A 280 -13.58 0.20 -12.09
N TYR A 281 -13.89 1.28 -12.79
CA TYR A 281 -14.21 1.26 -14.22
C TYR A 281 -13.08 0.62 -15.07
N PRO A 282 -13.36 -0.19 -16.11
CA PRO A 282 -14.65 -0.75 -16.52
C PRO A 282 -14.83 -2.21 -16.00
N SER A 283 -14.63 -2.44 -14.71
CA SER A 283 -14.85 -3.76 -14.13
C SER A 283 -16.32 -4.20 -14.27
N GLN A 284 -16.54 -5.50 -14.14
CA GLN A 284 -17.85 -6.14 -14.20
C GLN A 284 -17.95 -7.05 -12.97
N TRP A 285 -18.88 -6.74 -12.08
CA TRP A 285 -19.04 -7.42 -10.80
C TRP A 285 -19.23 -8.92 -10.96
N ASP A 286 -20.13 -9.35 -11.85
CA ASP A 286 -20.41 -10.76 -12.09
C ASP A 286 -19.18 -11.54 -12.55
N LYS A 287 -18.30 -10.89 -13.32
CA LYS A 287 -17.02 -11.48 -13.75
C LYS A 287 -16.02 -11.64 -12.61
N ILE A 288 -16.05 -10.77 -11.61
CA ILE A 288 -15.24 -10.90 -10.41
C ILE A 288 -15.80 -12.05 -9.57
N VAL A 289 -17.11 -12.08 -9.34
CA VAL A 289 -17.81 -13.14 -8.59
C VAL A 289 -17.57 -14.52 -9.22
N SER A 290 -17.70 -14.66 -10.55
CA SER A 290 -17.47 -15.93 -11.22
C SER A 290 -16.04 -16.46 -11.03
N ARG A 291 -15.04 -15.57 -10.96
CA ARG A 291 -13.64 -15.91 -10.73
C ARG A 291 -13.33 -16.21 -9.26
N LEU A 292 -14.02 -15.56 -8.33
CA LEU A 292 -13.97 -15.93 -6.91
C LEU A 292 -14.45 -17.38 -6.73
N CYS A 293 -15.61 -17.72 -7.31
CA CYS A 293 -16.12 -19.09 -7.30
C CYS A 293 -15.15 -20.08 -7.97
N GLN A 294 -14.50 -19.66 -9.08
CA GLN A 294 -13.47 -20.47 -9.73
C GLN A 294 -12.32 -20.77 -8.75
N ILE A 295 -11.69 -19.76 -8.15
CA ILE A 295 -10.59 -19.96 -7.18
C ILE A 295 -11.05 -20.82 -5.99
N SER A 296 -12.25 -20.58 -5.47
CA SER A 296 -12.78 -21.31 -4.31
C SER A 296 -12.93 -22.81 -4.57
N LYS A 297 -13.38 -23.23 -5.76
CA LYS A 297 -13.39 -24.66 -6.16
C LYS A 297 -12.00 -25.29 -6.13
N TRP A 298 -10.95 -24.53 -6.47
CA TRP A 298 -9.57 -25.00 -6.37
C TRP A 298 -9.10 -25.05 -4.90
N ALA A 299 -9.57 -24.13 -4.06
CA ALA A 299 -9.22 -24.08 -2.65
C ALA A 299 -9.65 -25.32 -1.85
N GLU A 300 -10.62 -26.09 -2.34
CA GLU A 300 -10.99 -27.41 -1.78
C GLU A 300 -9.84 -28.43 -1.82
N HIS A 301 -8.93 -28.31 -2.80
CA HIS A 301 -7.89 -29.31 -3.09
C HIS A 301 -6.49 -28.70 -3.19
N SER A 302 -6.35 -27.40 -2.95
CA SER A 302 -5.10 -26.65 -3.09
C SER A 302 -5.06 -25.51 -2.06
N PRO A 303 -3.87 -25.09 -1.59
CA PRO A 303 -3.74 -24.11 -0.52
C PRO A 303 -3.97 -22.68 -1.00
N PHE A 304 -5.14 -22.42 -1.59
CA PHE A 304 -5.54 -21.13 -2.14
C PHE A 304 -6.41 -20.38 -1.13
N PHE A 305 -6.04 -19.12 -0.90
CA PHE A 305 -6.70 -18.24 0.05
C PHE A 305 -7.07 -16.94 -0.63
N ILE A 306 -8.30 -16.47 -0.41
CA ILE A 306 -8.81 -15.19 -0.90
C ILE A 306 -9.00 -14.29 0.30
N GLN A 307 -8.53 -13.05 0.16
CA GLN A 307 -8.73 -12.00 1.13
C GLN A 307 -9.13 -10.72 0.39
N PHE A 308 -10.11 -9.99 0.91
CA PHE A 308 -10.55 -8.75 0.28
C PHE A 308 -9.78 -7.54 0.80
N ASN A 309 -9.33 -6.69 -0.12
CA ASN A 309 -8.72 -5.39 0.18
C ASN A 309 -9.62 -4.27 -0.34
N VAL A 310 -10.11 -3.44 0.59
CA VAL A 310 -11.04 -2.33 0.33
C VAL A 310 -10.33 -1.01 0.60
N THR A 311 -10.35 -0.12 -0.39
CA THR A 311 -9.90 1.27 -0.23
C THR A 311 -11.09 2.13 0.16
N VAL A 312 -11.23 2.42 1.46
CA VAL A 312 -12.34 3.19 2.00
C VAL A 312 -12.19 4.66 1.63
N GLN A 313 -13.20 5.20 0.95
CA GLN A 313 -13.17 6.52 0.32
C GLN A 313 -14.59 7.12 0.23
N MET A 314 -14.67 8.38 -0.17
CA MET A 314 -15.94 9.10 -0.38
C MET A 314 -16.97 8.31 -1.21
N TYR A 315 -16.53 7.56 -2.22
CA TYR A 315 -17.41 6.80 -3.11
C TYR A 315 -18.04 5.52 -2.52
N ASN A 316 -17.55 4.99 -1.40
CA ASN A 316 -18.06 3.71 -0.87
C ASN A 316 -18.46 3.74 0.59
N ILE A 317 -18.01 4.73 1.37
CA ILE A 317 -18.23 4.76 2.82
C ILE A 317 -19.72 4.74 3.21
N LEU A 318 -20.61 5.31 2.40
CA LEU A 318 -22.07 5.29 2.63
C LEU A 318 -22.72 3.91 2.42
N LYS A 319 -22.03 3.00 1.73
CA LYS A 319 -22.51 1.65 1.36
C LYS A 319 -21.51 0.56 1.76
N LEU A 320 -20.56 0.89 2.64
CA LEU A 320 -19.53 -0.06 3.10
C LEU A 320 -20.17 -1.23 3.84
N ASP A 321 -21.26 -0.95 4.55
CA ASP A 321 -22.10 -1.93 5.23
C ASP A 321 -22.56 -3.05 4.29
N LYS A 322 -23.00 -2.70 3.07
CA LYS A 322 -23.43 -3.68 2.06
C LYS A 322 -22.30 -4.56 1.55
N LEU A 323 -21.09 -4.02 1.44
CA LEU A 323 -19.93 -4.80 1.05
C LEU A 323 -19.52 -5.78 2.15
N ILE A 324 -19.49 -5.35 3.40
CA ILE A 324 -19.16 -6.23 4.53
C ILE A 324 -20.19 -7.36 4.63
N ASP A 325 -21.49 -7.03 4.53
CA ASP A 325 -22.57 -8.03 4.55
C ASP A 325 -22.42 -9.08 3.44
N TRP A 326 -22.10 -8.63 2.22
CA TRP A 326 -21.90 -9.54 1.10
C TRP A 326 -20.67 -10.43 1.30
N ILE A 327 -19.56 -9.89 1.83
CA ILE A 327 -18.37 -10.70 2.11
C ILE A 327 -18.69 -11.78 3.15
N GLN A 328 -19.40 -11.41 4.22
CA GLN A 328 -19.73 -12.33 5.31
C GLN A 328 -20.79 -13.37 4.93
N SER A 329 -21.55 -13.14 3.85
CA SER A 329 -22.48 -14.13 3.31
C SER A 329 -21.85 -15.12 2.34
N LEU A 330 -20.55 -14.97 2.01
CA LEU A 330 -19.83 -15.90 1.15
C LEU A 330 -19.56 -17.22 1.89
N ASP A 331 -20.32 -18.25 1.54
CA ASP A 331 -20.04 -19.64 1.93
C ASP A 331 -19.13 -20.30 0.88
N LEU A 332 -17.86 -19.87 0.86
CA LEU A 332 -16.88 -20.29 -0.15
C LEU A 332 -15.57 -20.75 0.51
N PRO A 333 -15.11 -22.00 0.27
CA PRO A 333 -13.82 -22.47 0.74
C PRO A 333 -12.67 -21.52 0.37
N GLY A 334 -11.77 -21.31 1.34
CA GLY A 334 -10.58 -20.48 1.19
C GLY A 334 -10.82 -18.97 1.21
N VAL A 335 -12.05 -18.49 1.45
CA VAL A 335 -12.37 -17.05 1.50
C VAL A 335 -12.35 -16.52 2.94
N GLY A 336 -11.57 -15.48 3.18
CA GLY A 336 -11.59 -14.70 4.43
C GLY A 336 -12.82 -13.78 4.49
N LEU A 337 -13.46 -13.72 5.66
CA LEU A 337 -14.75 -13.04 5.85
C LEU A 337 -14.62 -11.63 6.45
N ALA A 338 -13.44 -11.28 6.95
CA ALA A 338 -13.10 -9.93 7.37
C ALA A 338 -12.32 -9.20 6.28
N PRO A 339 -12.89 -8.18 5.58
CA PRO A 339 -12.11 -7.39 4.63
C PRO A 339 -11.02 -6.56 5.32
N ASN A 340 -9.88 -6.38 4.65
CA ASN A 340 -8.91 -5.36 5.01
C ASN A 340 -9.43 -4.00 4.54
N LEU A 341 -9.75 -3.10 5.46
CA LEU A 341 -10.27 -1.76 5.20
C LEU A 341 -9.16 -0.73 5.38
N THR A 342 -8.66 -0.18 4.27
CA THR A 342 -7.65 0.88 4.30
C THR A 342 -8.28 2.21 3.92
N VAL A 343 -8.26 3.19 4.82
CA VAL A 343 -8.72 4.54 4.52
C VAL A 343 -7.80 5.20 3.50
N LEU A 344 -8.40 5.71 2.42
CA LEU A 344 -7.69 6.45 1.39
C LEU A 344 -7.17 7.78 1.95
N ASN A 345 -5.87 8.02 1.77
CA ASN A 345 -5.22 9.27 2.15
C ASN A 345 -4.83 10.16 0.96
N ASN A 346 -4.66 9.58 -0.23
CA ASN A 346 -4.29 10.28 -1.45
C ASN A 346 -5.03 9.66 -2.67
N PRO A 347 -5.67 10.47 -3.53
CA PRO A 347 -5.76 11.92 -3.45
C PRO A 347 -6.67 12.42 -2.32
N SER A 348 -6.29 13.52 -1.67
CA SER A 348 -6.93 14.00 -0.44
C SER A 348 -8.41 14.35 -0.60
N TYR A 349 -8.89 14.63 -1.81
CA TYR A 349 -10.31 14.91 -2.08
C TYR A 349 -11.21 13.67 -2.04
N PHE A 350 -10.66 12.44 -2.17
CA PHE A 350 -11.43 11.20 -1.96
C PHE A 350 -11.45 10.73 -0.50
N ASP A 351 -10.75 11.42 0.39
CA ASP A 351 -10.71 11.11 1.82
C ASP A 351 -12.09 11.31 2.46
N ILE A 352 -12.52 10.34 3.29
CA ILE A 352 -13.82 10.35 3.97
C ILE A 352 -13.99 11.51 4.97
N ARG A 353 -12.90 12.18 5.38
CA ARG A 353 -12.96 13.43 6.16
C ARG A 353 -13.69 14.55 5.42
N ASN A 354 -13.81 14.47 4.09
CA ASN A 354 -14.51 15.47 3.28
C ASN A 354 -16.03 15.27 3.22
N LEU A 355 -16.57 14.22 3.86
CA LEU A 355 -18.02 14.02 3.94
C LEU A 355 -18.71 15.23 4.61
N PRO A 356 -19.89 15.65 4.11
CA PRO A 356 -20.79 16.54 4.84
C PRO A 356 -21.09 16.02 6.25
N LYS A 357 -21.28 16.93 7.22
CA LYS A 357 -21.50 16.57 8.64
C LYS A 357 -22.65 15.58 8.84
N SER A 358 -23.77 15.77 8.15
CA SER A 358 -24.93 14.87 8.22
C SER A 358 -24.61 13.46 7.70
N LEU A 359 -23.84 13.36 6.61
CA LEU A 359 -23.41 12.08 6.06
C LEU A 359 -22.37 11.39 6.95
N LYS A 360 -21.46 12.14 7.58
CA LYS A 360 -20.55 11.58 8.60
C LYS A 360 -21.34 10.96 9.75
N LYS A 361 -22.33 11.70 10.29
CA LYS A 361 -23.19 11.21 11.36
C LYS A 361 -23.90 9.91 10.97
N LYS A 362 -24.52 9.88 9.78
CA LYS A 362 -25.18 8.67 9.24
C LYS A 362 -24.23 7.47 9.15
N VAL A 363 -23.01 7.66 8.66
CA VAL A 363 -21.99 6.60 8.56
C VAL A 363 -21.56 6.12 9.95
N THR A 364 -21.24 7.04 10.85
CA THR A 364 -20.82 6.72 12.22
C THR A 364 -21.89 5.90 12.93
N GLU A 365 -23.16 6.33 12.87
CA GLU A 365 -24.28 5.59 13.45
C GLU A 365 -24.41 4.18 12.85
N THR A 366 -24.30 4.06 11.52
CA THR A 366 -24.37 2.76 10.83
C THR A 366 -23.26 1.82 11.30
N ILE A 367 -22.01 2.28 11.38
CA ILE A 367 -20.89 1.45 11.83
C ILE A 367 -21.04 1.10 13.32
N GLU A 368 -21.41 2.05 14.18
CA GLU A 368 -21.57 1.82 15.62
C GLU A 368 -22.66 0.78 15.92
N ILE A 369 -23.79 0.82 15.20
CA ILE A 369 -24.88 -0.14 15.34
C ILE A 369 -24.43 -1.55 14.91
N ARG A 370 -23.68 -1.64 13.81
CA ARG A 370 -23.43 -2.93 13.13
C ARG A 370 -22.10 -3.59 13.49
N LYS A 371 -21.11 -2.85 14.02
CA LYS A 371 -19.75 -3.34 14.24
C LYS A 371 -19.68 -4.60 15.10
N VAL A 372 -20.51 -4.69 16.15
CA VAL A 372 -20.50 -5.84 17.07
C VAL A 372 -20.92 -7.11 16.34
N ASP A 373 -21.98 -7.03 15.52
CA ASP A 373 -22.48 -8.17 14.77
C ASP A 373 -21.49 -8.60 13.69
N TRP A 374 -20.91 -7.65 12.95
CA TRP A 374 -19.87 -7.95 11.96
C TRP A 374 -18.64 -8.61 12.58
N ILE A 375 -18.18 -8.16 13.75
CA ILE A 375 -17.05 -8.78 14.45
C ILE A 375 -17.39 -10.19 14.93
N ARG A 376 -18.64 -10.43 15.38
CA ARG A 376 -19.07 -11.76 15.81
C ARG A 376 -19.21 -12.75 14.66
N ALA A 377 -19.61 -12.27 13.48
CA ALA A 377 -19.83 -13.08 12.28
C ALA A 377 -18.55 -13.65 11.66
N VAL A 378 -17.37 -13.12 11.99
CA VAL A 378 -16.09 -13.62 11.46
C VAL A 378 -15.39 -14.58 12.44
N PRO A 379 -14.54 -15.51 11.94
CA PRO A 379 -13.74 -16.39 12.77
C PRO A 379 -12.85 -15.62 13.76
N ASN A 380 -12.56 -16.23 14.92
CA ASN A 380 -11.79 -15.59 16.01
C ASN A 380 -10.49 -14.92 15.56
N TYR A 381 -9.75 -15.55 14.65
CA TYR A 381 -8.47 -15.05 14.16
C TYR A 381 -8.58 -13.79 13.27
N GLU A 382 -9.78 -13.47 12.77
CA GLU A 382 -10.04 -12.28 11.95
C GLU A 382 -10.64 -11.11 12.75
N ARG A 383 -11.20 -11.39 13.94
CA ARG A 383 -11.96 -10.41 14.75
C ARG A 383 -11.16 -9.16 15.09
N GLU A 384 -9.93 -9.34 15.58
CA GLU A 384 -9.06 -8.22 15.98
C GLU A 384 -8.76 -7.31 14.78
N THR A 385 -8.50 -7.91 13.62
CA THR A 385 -8.23 -7.16 12.39
C THR A 385 -9.46 -6.34 12.00
N LEU A 386 -10.64 -6.96 11.91
CA LEU A 386 -11.87 -6.24 11.54
C LEU A 386 -12.20 -5.11 12.53
N ALA A 387 -12.10 -5.39 13.83
CA ALA A 387 -12.34 -4.40 14.88
C ALA A 387 -11.41 -3.18 14.73
N ALA A 388 -10.10 -3.41 14.62
CA ALA A 388 -9.11 -2.33 14.45
C ALA A 388 -9.34 -1.52 13.17
N ASN A 389 -9.77 -2.17 12.09
CA ASN A 389 -10.07 -1.52 10.82
C ASN A 389 -11.31 -0.61 10.92
N LEU A 390 -12.38 -1.08 11.57
CA LEU A 390 -13.60 -0.30 11.81
C LEU A 390 -13.34 0.88 12.77
N GLU A 391 -12.59 0.66 13.84
CA GLU A 391 -12.17 1.72 14.76
C GLU A 391 -11.33 2.78 14.07
N SER A 392 -10.39 2.37 13.20
CA SER A 392 -9.60 3.32 12.42
C SER A 392 -10.47 4.20 11.51
N ILE A 393 -11.55 3.67 10.95
CA ILE A 393 -12.50 4.46 10.14
C ILE A 393 -13.26 5.45 11.01
N LEU A 394 -13.80 4.99 12.15
CA LEU A 394 -14.54 5.82 13.10
C LEU A 394 -13.68 6.98 13.61
N GLU A 395 -12.43 6.70 13.99
CA GLU A 395 -11.49 7.72 14.43
C GLU A 395 -11.18 8.71 13.31
N HIS A 396 -10.93 8.23 12.09
CA HIS A 396 -10.65 9.09 10.94
C HIS A 396 -11.83 10.01 10.58
N LEU A 397 -13.08 9.56 10.77
CA LEU A 397 -14.29 10.37 10.54
C LEU A 397 -14.46 11.54 11.53
N LYS A 398 -13.91 11.44 12.75
CA LYS A 398 -13.96 12.51 13.77
C LYS A 398 -13.24 13.78 13.32
N PHE A 399 -12.23 13.64 12.47
CA PHE A 399 -11.46 14.78 11.99
C PHE A 399 -12.22 15.57 10.93
N SER A 400 -12.11 16.89 11.00
CA SER A 400 -12.60 17.79 9.96
C SER A 400 -11.64 17.83 8.76
N PRO A 401 -12.14 18.07 7.54
CA PRO A 401 -11.28 18.24 6.39
C PRO A 401 -10.42 19.50 6.57
N SER A 402 -9.23 19.52 5.99
CA SER A 402 -8.31 20.68 6.05
C SER A 402 -8.82 21.94 5.32
N GLY A 403 -10.08 21.96 4.86
CA GLY A 403 -10.75 23.08 4.21
C GLY A 403 -11.89 22.65 3.27
N PRO A 404 -12.76 23.59 2.83
CA PRO A 404 -13.89 23.31 1.92
C PRO A 404 -13.44 22.91 0.50
N TRP A 405 -12.18 23.19 0.15
CA TRP A 405 -11.59 22.93 -1.16
C TRP A 405 -11.64 21.47 -1.56
N ASN A 406 -11.31 20.53 -0.64
CA ASN A 406 -11.29 19.10 -0.97
C ASN A 406 -12.69 18.56 -1.32
N GLN A 407 -13.73 19.06 -0.65
CA GLN A 407 -15.10 18.65 -0.93
C GLN A 407 -15.55 19.19 -2.30
N SER A 408 -15.25 20.45 -2.61
CA SER A 408 -15.54 21.01 -3.94
C SER A 408 -14.77 20.26 -5.04
N HIS A 409 -13.50 19.95 -4.79
CA HIS A 409 -12.65 19.20 -5.71
C HIS A 409 -13.19 17.79 -5.98
N PHE A 410 -13.71 17.10 -4.96
CA PHE A 410 -14.39 15.80 -5.11
C PHE A 410 -15.51 15.87 -6.15
N TYR A 411 -16.41 16.85 -6.05
CA TYR A 411 -17.53 16.99 -6.98
C TYR A 411 -17.06 17.34 -8.39
N THR A 412 -16.09 18.26 -8.53
CA THR A 412 -15.56 18.66 -9.84
C THR A 412 -14.87 17.50 -10.56
N VAL A 413 -14.02 16.74 -9.87
CA VAL A 413 -13.37 15.54 -10.42
C VAL A 413 -14.42 14.51 -10.82
N THR A 414 -15.38 14.25 -9.92
CA THR A 414 -16.42 13.25 -10.15
C THR A 414 -17.24 13.59 -11.38
N ALA A 415 -17.73 14.82 -11.51
CA ALA A 415 -18.52 15.26 -12.66
C ALA A 415 -17.74 15.14 -13.97
N ALA A 416 -16.44 15.46 -13.96
CA ALA A 416 -15.59 15.32 -15.14
C ALA A 416 -15.38 13.85 -15.55
N MET A 417 -15.15 12.95 -14.59
CA MET A 417 -15.04 11.51 -14.84
C MET A 417 -16.38 10.92 -15.30
N ASP A 418 -17.49 11.33 -14.69
CA ASP A 418 -18.86 10.91 -15.00
C ASP A 418 -19.24 11.28 -16.44
N LYS A 419 -19.01 12.54 -16.82
CA LYS A 419 -19.19 13.00 -18.20
C LYS A 419 -18.35 12.20 -19.19
N LEU A 420 -17.09 11.93 -18.86
CA LEU A 420 -16.18 11.19 -19.74
C LEU A 420 -16.62 9.72 -19.92
N ARG A 421 -17.12 9.09 -18.86
CA ARG A 421 -17.46 7.66 -18.82
C ARG A 421 -18.94 7.37 -19.07
N LYS A 422 -19.76 8.41 -19.25
CA LYS A 422 -21.23 8.33 -19.32
C LYS A 422 -21.81 7.61 -18.09
N GLN A 423 -21.36 8.04 -16.92
CA GLN A 423 -21.81 7.55 -15.61
C GLN A 423 -22.43 8.71 -14.82
N ASN A 424 -23.09 8.40 -13.71
CA ASN A 424 -23.61 9.41 -12.79
C ASN A 424 -23.51 8.90 -11.35
N LEU A 425 -22.78 9.62 -10.49
CA LEU A 425 -22.66 9.31 -9.07
C LEU A 425 -24.03 9.16 -8.38
N TYR A 426 -25.00 10.02 -8.72
CA TYR A 426 -26.25 10.13 -7.98
C TYR A 426 -27.19 8.95 -8.22
N ASP A 427 -27.01 8.21 -9.31
CA ASP A 427 -27.78 6.99 -9.59
C ASP A 427 -27.45 5.88 -8.56
N LEU A 428 -26.22 5.88 -8.03
CA LEU A 428 -25.72 4.88 -7.09
C LEU A 428 -25.63 5.39 -5.65
N LEU A 429 -25.43 6.71 -5.48
CA LEU A 429 -25.29 7.38 -4.20
C LEU A 429 -26.11 8.69 -4.19
N PRO A 430 -27.45 8.61 -4.17
CA PRO A 430 -28.32 9.78 -4.23
C PRO A 430 -28.11 10.74 -3.06
N GLU A 431 -27.56 10.28 -1.92
CA GLU A 431 -27.23 11.11 -0.76
C GLU A 431 -26.26 12.27 -1.07
N PHE A 432 -25.45 12.17 -2.13
CA PHE A 432 -24.55 13.25 -2.54
C PHE A 432 -25.25 14.38 -3.30
N SER A 433 -26.48 14.17 -3.80
CA SER A 433 -27.19 15.16 -4.63
C SER A 433 -27.48 16.46 -3.89
N SER A 434 -27.79 16.38 -2.58
CA SER A 434 -28.07 17.55 -1.74
C SER A 434 -26.84 18.41 -1.42
N PHE A 435 -25.65 17.96 -1.82
CA PHE A 435 -24.36 18.58 -1.50
C PHE A 435 -23.53 18.92 -2.74
N SER A 436 -24.04 18.63 -3.95
CA SER A 436 -23.39 19.05 -5.18
C SER A 436 -23.31 20.57 -5.18
N ALA A 437 -22.09 21.11 -5.13
CA ALA A 437 -21.91 22.54 -5.08
C ALA A 437 -22.57 23.21 -6.30
N ARG A 438 -23.17 24.39 -6.07
CA ARG A 438 -23.51 25.35 -7.12
C ARG A 438 -22.25 25.60 -7.98
N ASN A 439 -22.51 25.85 -9.27
CA ASN A 439 -21.60 26.01 -10.40
C ASN A 439 -20.08 25.81 -10.15
N PRO A 440 -19.36 24.97 -10.91
CA PRO A 440 -17.90 24.83 -10.81
C PRO A 440 -17.12 26.16 -10.93
N ASP A 441 -17.74 27.18 -11.53
CA ASP A 441 -17.22 28.55 -11.64
C ASP A 441 -17.32 29.37 -10.34
N ASP A 442 -18.16 28.98 -9.38
CA ASP A 442 -18.35 29.65 -8.08
C ASP A 442 -17.13 29.48 -7.15
N PHE A 443 -16.18 28.60 -7.52
CA PHE A 443 -14.94 28.34 -6.78
C PHE A 443 -13.68 28.73 -7.55
N LEU A 444 -13.81 29.46 -8.67
CA LEU A 444 -12.66 30.15 -9.25
C LEU A 444 -12.15 31.16 -8.21
N PRO A 445 -10.85 31.18 -7.87
CA PRO A 445 -10.32 32.27 -7.06
C PRO A 445 -10.63 33.59 -7.78
N LEU A 446 -11.29 34.50 -7.06
CA LEU A 446 -11.41 35.92 -7.37
C LEU A 446 -10.00 36.55 -7.39
N SER A 447 -9.21 36.24 -8.42
CA SER A 447 -7.96 36.92 -8.81
C SER A 447 -7.32 36.25 -10.03
N LEU A 448 -8.03 36.21 -11.15
CA LEU A 448 -7.39 36.07 -12.48
C LEU A 448 -7.74 37.24 -13.42
N THR A 449 -8.27 38.32 -12.87
CA THR A 449 -8.42 39.60 -13.58
C THR A 449 -7.56 40.65 -12.88
N GLY A 450 -6.31 40.78 -13.30
CA GLY A 450 -5.46 41.91 -12.95
C GLY A 450 -4.02 41.54 -12.57
N GLY A 451 -3.05 42.01 -13.37
CA GLY A 451 -1.67 42.18 -12.95
C GLY A 451 -0.69 41.12 -13.45
N ALA A 452 0.15 41.51 -14.39
CA ALA A 452 1.33 40.76 -14.81
C ALA A 452 2.31 40.55 -13.64
N GLY A 453 2.97 39.39 -13.63
CA GLY A 453 4.24 39.20 -12.92
C GLY A 453 4.14 38.76 -11.45
N SER A 454 3.86 37.48 -11.21
CA SER A 454 4.56 36.74 -10.13
C SER A 454 4.41 35.23 -10.35
N SER A 455 5.53 34.53 -10.36
CA SER A 455 5.60 33.08 -10.45
C SER A 455 5.15 32.46 -9.13
N PHE A 456 3.92 31.98 -9.05
CA PHE A 456 3.44 31.17 -7.93
C PHE A 456 3.97 29.73 -8.06
N THR A 457 4.93 29.39 -7.20
CA THR A 457 5.28 28.00 -6.86
C THR A 457 4.11 27.44 -6.04
N PRO A 458 3.53 26.26 -6.38
CA PRO A 458 2.52 25.65 -5.52
C PRO A 458 3.17 25.30 -4.18
N LEU A 459 2.69 25.91 -3.09
CA LEU A 459 2.96 25.48 -1.73
C LEU A 459 2.36 24.10 -1.54
N TYR A 460 3.12 23.07 -1.90
CA TYR A 460 2.98 21.76 -1.33
C TYR A 460 3.34 21.88 0.15
N TYR A 461 2.39 21.57 1.04
CA TYR A 461 2.69 21.30 2.45
C TYR A 461 3.53 20.01 2.53
N GLY A 462 4.82 20.14 2.25
CA GLY A 462 5.85 19.29 2.83
C GLY A 462 6.16 19.79 4.25
N PRO A 463 6.60 18.93 5.17
CA PRO A 463 6.91 19.31 6.54
C PRO A 463 8.30 19.96 6.58
N ASP A 464 8.42 21.18 6.08
CA ASP A 464 9.57 22.05 6.31
C ASP A 464 9.05 23.38 6.86
N ASN A 465 8.76 23.40 8.17
CA ASN A 465 8.84 24.62 8.95
C ASN A 465 9.47 24.28 10.31
N PRO A 466 10.80 24.39 10.45
CA PRO A 466 11.51 24.06 11.68
C PRO A 466 11.66 25.30 12.56
N ASP A 467 10.58 26.04 12.86
CA ASP A 467 10.64 27.13 13.85
C ASP A 467 9.26 27.37 14.48
N ILE A 468 8.93 26.53 15.47
CA ILE A 468 8.07 26.95 16.59
C ILE A 468 8.86 26.60 17.84
N LEU A 469 9.64 27.58 18.30
CA LEU A 469 10.25 27.59 19.63
C LEU A 469 9.12 27.54 20.66
N ILE A 470 9.09 26.47 21.46
CA ILE A 470 8.23 26.38 22.63
C ILE A 470 8.92 27.19 23.74
N ASP A 471 8.26 28.27 24.17
CA ASP A 471 8.62 29.06 25.35
C ASP A 471 8.57 28.17 26.62
N PRO A 472 9.66 28.02 27.39
CA PRO A 472 9.72 27.15 28.56
C PRO A 472 9.06 27.70 29.84
N HIS A 473 8.26 28.78 29.80
CA HIS A 473 7.73 29.41 31.02
C HIS A 473 6.22 29.38 31.25
N THR A 474 5.46 28.46 30.67
CA THR A 474 4.04 28.27 31.03
C THR A 474 3.82 27.06 31.94
N ARG A 475 3.57 27.32 33.24
CA ARG A 475 3.16 26.31 34.23
C ARG A 475 1.78 25.75 33.86
N PRO A 476 1.52 24.43 34.05
CA PRO A 476 0.19 23.87 33.86
C PRO A 476 -0.75 24.26 35.01
N LEU A 477 -1.92 24.81 34.65
CA LEU A 477 -3.06 25.01 35.55
C LEU A 477 -3.60 23.66 36.04
N GLY A 478 -3.83 23.58 37.34
CA GLY A 478 -4.12 22.35 38.09
C GLY A 478 -5.46 21.68 37.78
N LEU A 479 -5.46 20.36 37.92
CA LEU A 479 -6.65 19.51 38.01
C LEU A 479 -7.30 19.65 39.41
N PRO A 480 -8.63 19.71 39.54
CA PRO A 480 -9.29 19.62 40.84
C PRO A 480 -9.22 18.20 41.38
N LYS A 481 -8.84 18.07 42.65
CA LYS A 481 -8.97 16.88 43.48
C LYS A 481 -10.38 16.78 44.08
N ASN A 482 -10.71 15.55 44.48
CA ASN A 482 -11.76 15.07 45.40
C ASN A 482 -12.87 14.29 44.68
N SER A 483 -13.35 13.17 45.20
CA SER A 483 -13.04 12.42 46.41
C SER A 483 -13.79 11.09 46.37
N ALA A 484 -13.14 10.03 46.87
CA ALA A 484 -13.67 8.89 47.62
C ALA A 484 -15.16 8.52 47.50
N TYR A 485 -15.42 7.24 47.21
CA TYR A 485 -16.23 6.41 48.10
C TYR A 485 -15.60 5.01 48.21
N LYS A 486 -15.33 4.61 49.45
CA LYS A 486 -15.01 3.24 49.89
C LYS A 486 -16.32 2.47 50.04
N ALA A 487 -16.36 1.24 49.52
CA ALA A 487 -16.69 0.00 50.24
C ALA A 487 -16.30 -1.16 49.33
#